data_AF-A0A2V8KDZ8-F1
#
_entry.id   AF-A0A2V8KDZ8-F1
#
_cell.length_a   1.000
_cell.length_b   1.000
_cell.length_c   1.000
_cell.angle_alpha   90.00
_cell.angle_beta   90.00
_cell.angle_gamma   90.00
#
_symmetry.space_group_name_H-M   'P 1'
#
loop_
_entity.id
_entity.type
_entity.pdbx_description
1 polymer ?
#
loop_
_entity_poly.entity_id
_entity_poly.type
_entity_poly.pdbx_seq_one_letter_code
_entity_poly.pdbx_strand_id
1 'polypeptide(L)'
;MSWLKRAQDYGVDRGVSYGADFGGPFLDSYPETTGYIIPTFIKLSEYYEDQSLMDRAIEMGRWESEVQMDCGAVMGGRINPNPAPAVFNTGMVLLGWAALCERWGEATFLRAIKRAVDWLLRLQDPNGNWRKGNSRFANPSTTVYNVKAAWGMGEAGRVAQIPEAIAGAIRNAEFCQSKQAPNGWFADCCLTDATQPLLHTIAYAMQGLIGIGCLTNREDFIRSAVRTADSLIMLMDREGFIPGRIGPDFNGTVDWCCLTGTAQTAIVWGRLFSIIQTLVFVEAFLDLGRSGVTMDG
;
A
#
# COMPACT_ATOMS: atom_id res chain seq x y z
N MET A 1 -8.48 0.10 -18.78
CA MET A 1 -7.07 0.41 -18.43
C MET A 1 -6.40 1.46 -19.32
N SER A 2 -7.07 2.00 -20.34
CA SER A 2 -6.46 2.96 -21.28
C SER A 2 -5.89 4.20 -20.60
N TRP A 3 -6.48 4.67 -19.49
CA TRP A 3 -5.97 5.82 -18.75
C TRP A 3 -4.62 5.55 -18.08
N LEU A 4 -4.38 4.36 -17.50
CA LEU A 4 -3.10 3.98 -16.90
C LEU A 4 -2.01 3.82 -17.97
N LYS A 5 -2.35 3.24 -19.13
CA LYS A 5 -1.43 3.18 -20.29
C LYS A 5 -1.01 4.59 -20.71
N ARG A 6 -1.98 5.50 -20.84
CA ARG A 6 -1.73 6.93 -21.15
C ARG A 6 -0.88 7.62 -20.10
N ALA A 7 -1.11 7.36 -18.81
CA ALA A 7 -0.34 7.94 -17.72
C ALA A 7 1.14 7.52 -17.77
N GLN A 8 1.42 6.29 -18.19
CA GLN A 8 2.78 5.82 -18.43
C GLN A 8 3.37 6.40 -19.73
N ASP A 9 2.59 6.44 -20.81
CA ASP A 9 3.06 6.94 -22.11
C ASP A 9 3.30 8.46 -22.13
N TYR A 10 2.73 9.18 -21.17
CA TYR A 10 2.98 10.61 -21.01
C TYR A 10 4.41 10.90 -20.53
N GLY A 11 4.95 10.05 -19.66
CA GLY A 11 6.32 10.18 -19.14
C GLY A 11 7.36 9.71 -20.17
N VAL A 12 8.55 10.30 -20.11
CA VAL A 12 9.71 9.88 -20.92
C VAL A 12 10.49 8.72 -20.30
N ASP A 13 10.18 8.37 -19.05
CA ASP A 13 10.97 7.48 -18.20
C ASP A 13 10.31 6.11 -17.97
N ARG A 14 9.12 5.88 -18.53
CA ARG A 14 8.29 4.66 -18.38
C ARG A 14 7.78 4.39 -16.96
N GLY A 15 8.01 5.31 -16.02
CA GLY A 15 7.27 5.37 -14.77
C GLY A 15 5.82 5.79 -15.00
N VAL A 16 4.98 5.66 -13.98
CA VAL A 16 3.60 6.14 -14.04
C VAL A 16 3.46 7.44 -13.29
N SER A 17 2.80 8.41 -13.94
CA SER A 17 2.46 9.71 -13.38
C SER A 17 1.86 9.64 -11.98
N TYR A 18 2.26 10.56 -11.11
CA TYR A 18 1.65 10.79 -9.80
C TYR A 18 0.13 11.03 -9.87
N GLY A 19 -0.33 11.68 -10.94
CA GLY A 19 -1.69 12.14 -11.10
C GLY A 19 -1.78 13.21 -12.19
N ALA A 20 -2.93 13.84 -12.32
CA ALA A 20 -3.12 14.94 -13.25
C ALA A 20 -3.88 16.07 -12.55
N ASP A 21 -3.57 17.30 -12.92
CA ASP A 21 -4.41 18.44 -12.53
C ASP A 21 -5.75 18.37 -13.27
N PHE A 22 -6.83 18.86 -12.66
CA PHE A 22 -8.15 18.81 -13.29
C PHE A 22 -8.15 19.66 -14.57
N GLY A 23 -8.36 19.03 -15.73
CA GLY A 23 -8.23 19.66 -17.04
C GLY A 23 -6.79 19.94 -17.49
N GLY A 24 -5.79 19.55 -16.69
CA GLY A 24 -4.36 19.73 -16.95
C GLY A 24 -3.67 18.47 -17.46
N PRO A 25 -2.34 18.55 -17.68
CA PRO A 25 -1.55 17.39 -18.06
C PRO A 25 -1.33 16.43 -16.88
N PHE A 26 -0.82 15.25 -17.21
CA PHE A 26 -0.22 14.36 -16.21
C PHE A 26 1.02 15.02 -15.58
N LEU A 27 1.24 14.70 -14.31
CA LEU A 27 2.40 15.13 -13.53
C LEU A 27 3.55 14.12 -13.69
N ASP A 28 4.73 14.47 -13.17
CA ASP A 28 5.89 13.58 -13.22
C ASP A 28 5.63 12.20 -12.58
N SER A 29 6.40 11.21 -13.03
CA SER A 29 6.36 9.85 -12.54
C SER A 29 6.59 9.77 -11.03
N TYR A 30 5.84 8.90 -10.36
CA TYR A 30 6.00 8.65 -8.93
C TYR A 30 6.35 7.18 -8.67
N PRO A 31 7.55 6.88 -8.13
CA PRO A 31 7.96 5.49 -7.91
C PRO A 31 6.99 4.67 -7.06
N GLU A 32 6.47 5.21 -5.97
CA GLU A 32 5.54 4.45 -5.12
C GLU A 32 4.28 3.98 -5.86
N THR A 33 3.63 4.88 -6.60
CA THR A 33 2.41 4.53 -7.36
C THR A 33 2.72 3.60 -8.52
N THR A 34 3.88 3.75 -9.15
CA THR A 34 4.35 2.84 -10.19
C THR A 34 4.46 1.41 -9.66
N GLY A 35 5.06 1.24 -8.47
CA GLY A 35 5.23 -0.06 -7.82
C GLY A 35 3.91 -0.75 -7.51
N TYR A 36 2.90 0.02 -7.11
CA TYR A 36 1.53 -0.49 -6.92
C TYR A 36 0.83 -0.92 -8.21
N ILE A 37 1.16 -0.30 -9.34
CA ILE A 37 0.51 -0.57 -10.63
C ILE A 37 1.07 -1.84 -11.27
N ILE A 38 2.35 -2.16 -11.05
CA ILE A 38 3.00 -3.35 -11.62
C ILE A 38 2.19 -4.64 -11.37
N PRO A 39 1.84 -5.03 -10.12
CA PRO A 39 1.05 -6.25 -9.88
C PRO A 39 -0.33 -6.20 -10.53
N THR A 40 -0.94 -5.01 -10.65
CA THR A 40 -2.22 -4.83 -11.36
C THR A 40 -2.07 -5.09 -12.85
N PHE A 41 -1.05 -4.53 -13.49
CA PHE A 41 -0.81 -4.74 -14.92
C PHE A 41 -0.51 -6.20 -15.25
N ILE A 42 0.27 -6.88 -14.41
CA ILE A 42 0.53 -8.33 -14.54
C ILE A 42 -0.78 -9.13 -14.47
N LYS A 43 -1.63 -8.88 -13.47
CA LYS A 43 -2.92 -9.61 -13.35
C LYS A 43 -3.85 -9.34 -14.52
N LEU A 44 -3.87 -8.09 -15.01
CA LEU A 44 -4.74 -7.71 -16.11
C LEU A 44 -4.21 -8.18 -17.47
N SER A 45 -2.90 -8.33 -17.64
CA SER A 45 -2.34 -8.94 -18.86
C SER A 45 -2.80 -10.39 -19.00
N GLU A 46 -2.92 -11.12 -17.89
CA GLU A 46 -3.45 -12.49 -17.90
C GLU A 46 -4.95 -12.53 -18.17
N TYR A 47 -5.72 -11.70 -17.45
CA TYR A 47 -7.17 -11.71 -17.56
C TYR A 47 -7.67 -11.30 -18.94
N TYR A 48 -7.01 -10.33 -19.57
CA TYR A 48 -7.37 -9.84 -20.91
C TYR A 48 -6.52 -10.44 -22.03
N GLU A 49 -5.57 -11.34 -21.72
CA GLU A 49 -4.59 -11.88 -22.67
C GLU A 49 -3.85 -10.77 -23.46
N ASP A 50 -3.57 -9.64 -22.79
CA ASP A 50 -2.96 -8.45 -23.40
C ASP A 50 -1.50 -8.32 -22.98
N GLN A 51 -0.60 -8.83 -23.83
CA GLN A 51 0.85 -8.78 -23.61
C GLN A 51 1.39 -7.36 -23.42
N SER A 52 0.74 -6.34 -24.01
CA SER A 52 1.20 -4.95 -23.85
C SER A 52 1.15 -4.46 -22.40
N LEU A 53 0.29 -5.05 -21.55
CA LEU A 53 0.25 -4.74 -20.12
C LEU A 53 1.45 -5.34 -19.38
N MET A 54 1.87 -6.55 -19.75
CA MET A 54 3.04 -7.20 -19.16
C MET A 54 4.33 -6.46 -19.55
N ASP A 55 4.47 -6.09 -20.83
CA ASP A 55 5.64 -5.35 -21.32
C ASP A 55 5.80 -4.02 -20.54
N ARG A 56 4.68 -3.33 -20.33
CA ARG A 56 4.63 -2.10 -19.52
C ARG A 56 5.01 -2.31 -18.07
N ALA A 57 4.57 -3.40 -17.45
CA ALA A 57 4.95 -3.74 -16.08
C ALA A 57 6.46 -4.00 -15.96
N ILE A 58 7.07 -4.66 -16.96
CA ILE A 58 8.52 -4.88 -17.02
C ILE A 58 9.26 -3.55 -17.14
N GLU A 59 8.82 -2.65 -18.02
CA GLU A 59 9.40 -1.31 -18.17
C GLU A 59 9.31 -0.49 -16.88
N MET A 60 8.17 -0.52 -16.20
CA MET A 60 8.00 0.12 -14.89
C MET A 60 9.04 -0.41 -13.88
N GLY A 61 9.18 -1.72 -13.75
CA GLY A 61 10.13 -2.32 -12.80
C GLY A 61 11.58 -2.02 -13.13
N ARG A 62 11.93 -1.90 -14.42
CA ARG A 62 13.28 -1.50 -14.86
C ARG A 62 13.56 -0.06 -14.50
N TRP A 63 12.65 0.85 -14.83
CA TRP A 63 12.78 2.26 -14.44
C TRP A 63 12.90 2.41 -12.91
N GLU A 64 12.07 1.72 -12.13
CA GLU A 64 12.20 1.74 -10.66
C GLU A 64 13.57 1.27 -10.19
N SER A 65 14.16 0.27 -10.86
CA SER A 65 15.50 -0.22 -10.55
C SER A 65 16.59 0.82 -10.88
N GLU A 66 16.38 1.61 -11.94
CA GLU A 66 17.29 2.69 -12.35
C GLU A 66 17.22 3.88 -11.39
N VAL A 67 16.03 4.24 -10.90
CA VAL A 67 15.86 5.34 -9.94
C VAL A 67 16.09 4.93 -8.48
N GLN A 68 16.42 3.66 -8.22
CA GLN A 68 16.79 3.17 -6.90
C GLN A 68 18.06 3.88 -6.41
N MET A 69 17.98 4.46 -5.22
CA MET A 69 19.06 5.25 -4.63
C MET A 69 20.27 4.38 -4.29
N ASP A 70 21.46 4.97 -4.18
CA ASP A 70 22.71 4.24 -3.82
C ASP A 70 22.59 3.45 -2.51
N CYS A 71 21.88 3.99 -1.52
CA CYS A 71 21.63 3.33 -0.24
C CYS A 71 20.67 2.13 -0.32
N GLY A 72 20.05 1.87 -1.47
CA GLY A 72 19.10 0.79 -1.71
C GLY A 72 17.63 1.17 -1.57
N ALA A 73 17.33 2.34 -0.98
CA ALA A 73 15.97 2.83 -0.84
C ALA A 73 15.38 3.33 -2.16
N VAL A 74 14.06 3.50 -2.16
CA VAL A 74 13.34 4.27 -3.18
C VAL A 74 12.91 5.62 -2.60
N MET A 75 12.94 6.64 -3.44
CA MET A 75 12.64 8.01 -3.03
C MET A 75 11.17 8.24 -2.64
N GLY A 76 10.97 9.18 -1.72
CA GLY A 76 9.66 9.76 -1.40
C GLY A 76 9.25 10.85 -2.39
N GLY A 77 7.96 10.89 -2.74
CA GLY A 77 7.42 11.84 -3.72
C GLY A 77 7.84 11.55 -5.17
N ARG A 78 7.40 12.42 -6.09
CA ARG A 78 7.70 12.36 -7.53
C ARG A 78 9.21 12.28 -7.81
N ILE A 79 9.57 11.74 -8.98
CA ILE A 79 10.95 11.77 -9.47
C ILE A 79 11.51 13.19 -9.39
N ASN A 80 12.70 13.34 -8.81
CA ASN A 80 13.29 14.64 -8.57
C ASN A 80 14.82 14.52 -8.44
N PRO A 81 15.57 15.62 -8.67
CA PRO A 81 17.03 15.59 -8.68
C PRO A 81 17.68 15.46 -7.29
N ASN A 82 16.92 15.65 -6.20
CA ASN A 82 17.43 15.62 -4.83
C ASN A 82 16.65 14.61 -3.97
N PRO A 83 16.69 13.31 -4.31
CA PRO A 83 15.83 12.32 -3.71
C PRO A 83 16.13 12.11 -2.22
N ALA A 84 15.07 11.93 -1.43
CA ALA A 84 15.16 11.50 -0.04
C ALA A 84 14.55 10.10 0.08
N PRO A 85 15.19 9.18 0.83
CA PRO A 85 14.68 7.81 0.95
C PRO A 85 13.38 7.78 1.75
N ALA A 86 12.49 6.83 1.43
CA ALA A 86 11.25 6.64 2.15
C ALA A 86 10.93 5.15 2.37
N VAL A 87 10.75 4.75 3.64
CA VAL A 87 10.37 3.39 4.05
C VAL A 87 9.12 2.92 3.32
N PHE A 88 8.07 3.74 3.33
CA PHE A 88 6.80 3.38 2.72
C PHE A 88 6.95 3.09 1.23
N ASN A 89 7.51 4.04 0.48
CA ASN A 89 7.76 3.94 -0.96
C ASN A 89 8.60 2.71 -1.31
N THR A 90 9.68 2.47 -0.55
CA THR A 90 10.55 1.32 -0.75
C THR A 90 9.76 0.01 -0.61
N GLY A 91 8.87 -0.10 0.38
CA GLY A 91 8.00 -1.25 0.53
C GLY A 91 7.01 -1.45 -0.63
N MET A 92 6.54 -0.37 -1.26
CA MET A 92 5.57 -0.48 -2.35
C MET A 92 6.21 -0.91 -3.65
N VAL A 93 7.40 -0.38 -3.93
CA VAL A 93 8.21 -0.84 -5.07
C VAL A 93 8.66 -2.29 -4.88
N LEU A 94 8.95 -2.73 -3.65
CA LEU A 94 9.24 -4.14 -3.36
C LEU A 94 8.08 -5.08 -3.75
N LEU A 95 6.82 -4.66 -3.60
CA LEU A 95 5.67 -5.47 -4.08
C LEU A 95 5.68 -5.63 -5.60
N GLY A 96 6.00 -4.55 -6.33
CA GLY A 96 6.13 -4.57 -7.79
C GLY A 96 7.26 -5.48 -8.27
N TRP A 97 8.47 -5.30 -7.73
CA TRP A 97 9.60 -6.16 -8.08
C TRP A 97 9.38 -7.61 -7.68
N ALA A 98 8.77 -7.90 -6.53
CA ALA A 98 8.45 -9.27 -6.13
C ALA A 98 7.55 -9.95 -7.17
N ALA A 99 6.48 -9.26 -7.60
CA ALA A 99 5.57 -9.78 -8.62
C ALA A 99 6.27 -10.01 -9.98
N LEU A 100 7.16 -9.11 -10.40
CA LEU A 100 7.94 -9.28 -11.64
C LEU A 100 8.95 -10.42 -11.53
N CYS A 101 9.60 -10.59 -10.39
CA CYS A 101 10.52 -11.71 -10.16
C CYS A 101 9.82 -13.06 -10.26
N GLU A 102 8.59 -13.19 -9.73
CA GLU A 102 7.83 -14.44 -9.82
C GLU A 102 7.38 -14.79 -11.25
N ARG A 103 7.11 -13.76 -12.06
CA ARG A 103 6.44 -13.94 -13.36
C ARG A 103 7.36 -13.87 -14.56
N TRP A 104 8.41 -13.08 -14.47
CA TRP A 104 9.35 -12.83 -15.55
C TRP A 104 10.78 -13.25 -15.20
N GLY A 105 11.21 -13.03 -13.95
CA GLY A 105 12.49 -13.53 -13.44
C GLY A 105 13.71 -12.82 -14.02
N GLU A 106 13.78 -11.49 -13.93
CA GLU A 106 14.98 -10.72 -14.34
C GLU A 106 15.94 -10.49 -13.16
N ALA A 107 17.24 -10.71 -13.39
CA ALA A 107 18.29 -10.55 -12.37
C ALA A 107 18.37 -9.13 -11.80
N THR A 108 17.99 -8.11 -12.59
CA THR A 108 17.95 -6.71 -12.18
C THR A 108 17.00 -6.49 -10.99
N PHE A 109 15.79 -7.04 -11.06
CA PHE A 109 14.78 -6.92 -10.01
C PHE A 109 15.24 -7.61 -8.72
N LEU A 110 15.86 -8.79 -8.83
CA LEU A 110 16.40 -9.50 -7.67
C LEU A 110 17.52 -8.72 -6.98
N ARG A 111 18.39 -8.03 -7.74
CA ARG A 111 19.42 -7.14 -7.16
C ARG A 111 18.77 -5.95 -6.46
N ALA A 112 17.77 -5.32 -7.08
CA ALA A 112 17.06 -4.19 -6.51
C ALA A 112 16.36 -4.57 -5.19
N ILE A 113 15.67 -5.72 -5.16
CA ILE A 113 15.06 -6.30 -3.96
C ILE A 113 16.10 -6.44 -2.84
N LYS A 114 17.23 -7.09 -3.09
CA LYS A 114 18.26 -7.34 -2.06
C LYS A 114 18.76 -6.05 -1.42
N ARG A 115 19.01 -5.01 -2.23
CA ARG A 115 19.45 -3.70 -1.72
C ARG A 115 18.39 -2.99 -0.89
N ALA A 116 17.14 -3.01 -1.34
CA ALA A 116 16.02 -2.39 -0.63
C ALA A 116 15.71 -3.11 0.69
N VAL A 117 15.73 -4.44 0.70
CA VAL A 117 15.55 -5.26 1.90
C VAL A 117 16.67 -5.01 2.91
N ASP A 118 17.94 -5.01 2.48
CA ASP A 118 19.08 -4.70 3.36
C ASP A 118 18.94 -3.31 3.99
N TRP A 119 18.51 -2.31 3.22
CA TRP A 119 18.25 -0.97 3.73
C TRP A 119 17.12 -0.94 4.78
N LEU A 120 15.98 -1.59 4.51
CA LEU A 120 14.86 -1.65 5.44
C LEU A 120 15.23 -2.38 6.74
N LEU A 121 15.92 -3.52 6.65
CA LEU A 121 16.35 -4.29 7.82
C LEU A 121 17.35 -3.52 8.67
N ARG A 122 18.32 -2.83 8.04
CA ARG A 122 19.32 -2.02 8.76
C ARG A 122 18.69 -0.88 9.57
N LEU A 123 17.59 -0.31 9.09
CA LEU A 123 16.89 0.79 9.76
C LEU A 123 15.81 0.33 10.75
N GLN A 124 15.41 -0.94 10.69
CA GLN A 124 14.31 -1.44 11.52
C GLN A 124 14.72 -1.45 13.00
N ASP A 125 13.88 -0.87 13.84
CA ASP A 125 14.04 -0.94 15.29
C ASP A 125 13.80 -2.38 15.79
N PRO A 126 14.33 -2.77 16.96
CA PRO A 126 14.13 -4.12 17.52
C PRO A 126 12.67 -4.53 17.68
N ASN A 127 11.76 -3.56 17.90
CA ASN A 127 10.32 -3.82 18.00
C ASN A 127 9.62 -3.94 16.63
N GLY A 128 10.35 -3.81 15.52
CA GLY A 128 9.82 -3.91 14.16
C GLY A 128 9.43 -2.59 13.49
N ASN A 129 9.29 -1.49 14.23
CA ASN A 129 8.96 -0.19 13.64
C ASN A 129 10.15 0.44 12.91
N TRP A 130 9.90 1.50 12.14
CA TRP A 130 10.92 2.37 11.57
C TRP A 130 10.73 3.80 12.08
N ARG A 131 11.56 4.23 13.05
CA ARG A 131 11.63 5.65 13.46
C ARG A 131 12.49 6.51 12.53
N LYS A 132 13.32 5.88 11.69
CA LYS A 132 14.24 6.51 10.73
C LYS A 132 13.86 6.12 9.31
N GLY A 133 14.24 6.96 8.34
CA GLY A 133 14.00 6.69 6.91
C GLY A 133 12.57 6.93 6.44
N ASN A 134 11.72 7.54 7.26
CA ASN A 134 10.38 7.98 6.85
C ASN A 134 10.48 9.15 5.86
N SER A 135 9.45 9.27 5.02
CA SER A 135 9.30 10.39 4.10
C SER A 135 9.28 11.72 4.86
N ARG A 136 9.81 12.79 4.25
CA ARG A 136 9.75 14.16 4.79
C ARG A 136 8.31 14.68 4.96
N PHE A 137 7.34 14.01 4.33
CA PHE A 137 5.92 14.35 4.39
C PHE A 137 5.16 13.60 5.50
N ALA A 138 5.84 12.77 6.30
CA ALA A 138 5.22 11.98 7.36
C ALA A 138 5.83 12.28 8.72
N ASN A 139 4.98 12.36 9.75
CA ASN A 139 5.43 12.42 11.13
C ASN A 139 6.03 11.04 11.52
N PRO A 140 7.32 10.96 11.91
CA PRO A 140 7.99 9.70 12.17
C PRO A 140 7.45 8.93 13.39
N SER A 141 6.64 9.56 14.23
CA SER A 141 6.03 8.93 15.41
C SER A 141 4.68 8.29 15.12
N THR A 142 4.10 8.49 13.93
CA THR A 142 2.71 8.10 13.61
C THR A 142 2.62 7.15 12.42
N THR A 143 3.64 6.31 12.23
CA THR A 143 3.85 5.52 11.01
C THR A 143 3.40 4.06 11.13
N VAL A 144 2.41 3.72 11.95
CA VAL A 144 1.90 2.34 12.06
C VAL A 144 1.44 1.78 10.70
N TYR A 145 0.99 2.63 9.80
CA TYR A 145 0.64 2.27 8.42
C TYR A 145 1.82 1.67 7.60
N ASN A 146 3.08 1.82 8.06
CA ASN A 146 4.25 1.18 7.44
C ASN A 146 4.20 -0.36 7.50
N VAL A 147 3.26 -0.98 8.23
CA VAL A 147 2.99 -2.42 8.11
C VAL A 147 2.65 -2.85 6.68
N LYS A 148 2.11 -1.93 5.88
CA LYS A 148 1.96 -2.15 4.44
C LYS A 148 3.32 -2.29 3.73
N ALA A 149 4.31 -1.49 4.09
CA ALA A 149 5.68 -1.61 3.57
C ALA A 149 6.39 -2.86 4.09
N ALA A 150 6.12 -3.24 5.34
CA ALA A 150 6.57 -4.51 5.89
C ALA A 150 6.02 -5.71 5.10
N TRP A 151 4.77 -5.66 4.62
CA TRP A 151 4.23 -6.68 3.72
C TRP A 151 5.04 -6.77 2.43
N GLY A 152 5.36 -5.63 1.80
CA GLY A 152 6.24 -5.60 0.62
C GLY A 152 7.62 -6.20 0.86
N MET A 153 8.24 -5.89 2.00
CA MET A 153 9.50 -6.52 2.42
C MET A 153 9.37 -8.03 2.62
N GLY A 154 8.26 -8.50 3.20
CA GLY A 154 7.99 -9.92 3.40
C GLY A 154 7.84 -10.68 2.07
N GLU A 155 7.02 -10.17 1.14
CA GLU A 155 6.82 -10.80 -0.18
C GLU A 155 8.12 -10.85 -0.98
N ALA A 156 8.84 -9.72 -1.04
CA ALA A 156 10.14 -9.67 -1.69
C ALA A 156 11.15 -10.62 -1.04
N GLY A 157 11.11 -10.73 0.30
CA GLY A 157 11.90 -11.69 1.06
C GLY A 157 11.59 -13.14 0.68
N ARG A 158 10.32 -13.51 0.53
CA ARG A 158 9.92 -14.84 0.08
C ARG A 158 10.46 -15.15 -1.31
N VAL A 159 10.28 -14.25 -2.27
CA VAL A 159 10.72 -14.43 -3.66
C VAL A 159 12.26 -14.47 -3.76
N ALA A 160 12.95 -13.64 -3.00
CA ALA A 160 14.42 -13.57 -2.99
C ALA A 160 15.10 -14.54 -2.02
N GLN A 161 14.33 -15.37 -1.30
CA GLN A 161 14.80 -16.31 -0.27
C GLN A 161 15.60 -15.64 0.86
N ILE A 162 15.09 -14.53 1.39
CA ILE A 162 15.67 -13.76 2.50
C ILE A 162 14.78 -13.93 3.75
N PRO A 163 15.03 -14.95 4.60
CA PRO A 163 14.18 -15.24 5.76
C PRO A 163 14.14 -14.09 6.79
N GLU A 164 15.21 -13.30 6.89
CA GLU A 164 15.30 -12.14 7.78
C GLU A 164 14.27 -11.06 7.42
N ALA A 165 13.95 -10.92 6.14
CA ALA A 165 12.95 -9.99 5.64
C ALA A 165 11.54 -10.39 6.08
N ILE A 166 11.23 -11.69 6.05
CA ILE A 166 9.95 -12.23 6.53
C ILE A 166 9.86 -12.05 8.06
N ALA A 167 10.95 -12.35 8.79
CA ALA A 167 11.00 -12.13 10.24
C ALA A 167 10.84 -10.64 10.60
N GLY A 168 11.44 -9.74 9.81
CA GLY A 168 11.26 -8.30 9.95
C GLY A 168 9.82 -7.85 9.68
N ALA A 169 9.16 -8.46 8.69
CA ALA A 169 7.76 -8.18 8.39
C ALA A 169 6.84 -8.59 9.56
N ILE A 170 7.06 -9.77 10.14
CA ILE A 170 6.33 -10.27 11.33
C ILE A 170 6.49 -9.30 12.50
N ARG A 171 7.71 -8.87 12.85
CA ARG A 171 7.92 -7.92 13.96
C ARG A 171 7.16 -6.61 13.75
N ASN A 172 7.12 -6.10 12.52
CA ASN A 172 6.36 -4.88 12.23
C ASN A 172 4.83 -5.10 12.35
N ALA A 173 4.31 -6.24 11.89
CA ALA A 173 2.91 -6.61 12.08
C ALA A 173 2.53 -6.74 13.56
N GLU A 174 3.40 -7.33 14.39
CA GLU A 174 3.23 -7.41 15.84
C GLU A 174 3.23 -6.03 16.49
N PHE A 175 4.11 -5.13 16.06
CA PHE A 175 4.08 -3.73 16.48
C PHE A 175 2.76 -3.04 16.08
N CYS A 176 2.31 -3.22 14.84
CA CYS A 176 1.04 -2.68 14.38
C CYS A 176 -0.14 -3.19 15.21
N GLN A 177 -0.19 -4.49 15.52
CA GLN A 177 -1.20 -5.07 16.39
C GLN A 177 -1.17 -4.48 17.81
N SER A 178 0.01 -4.25 18.37
CA SER A 178 0.15 -3.65 19.71
C SER A 178 -0.43 -2.24 19.82
N LYS A 179 -0.66 -1.60 18.66
CA LYS A 179 -1.25 -0.26 18.53
C LYS A 179 -2.76 -0.30 18.23
N GLN A 180 -3.36 -1.49 18.10
CA GLN A 180 -4.79 -1.65 17.87
C GLN A 180 -5.57 -1.63 19.19
N ALA A 181 -6.59 -0.78 19.28
CA ALA A 181 -7.54 -0.75 20.38
C ALA A 181 -8.59 -1.88 20.24
N PRO A 182 -9.33 -2.23 21.32
CA PRO A 182 -10.36 -3.26 21.28
C PRO A 182 -11.49 -3.04 20.27
N ASN A 183 -11.78 -1.77 19.92
CA ASN A 183 -12.74 -1.39 18.88
C ASN A 183 -12.14 -1.44 17.45
N GLY A 184 -10.90 -1.88 17.29
CA GLY A 184 -10.21 -1.97 16.00
C GLY A 184 -9.51 -0.69 15.55
N TRP A 185 -9.58 0.41 16.31
CA TRP A 185 -8.90 1.66 15.97
C TRP A 185 -7.37 1.50 16.12
N PHE A 186 -6.59 2.16 15.26
CA PHE A 186 -5.12 2.12 15.34
C PHE A 186 -4.55 3.46 15.82
N ALA A 187 -3.87 3.44 16.97
CA ALA A 187 -3.05 4.55 17.42
C ALA A 187 -1.86 4.77 16.49
N ASP A 188 -1.35 5.99 16.43
CA ASP A 188 -0.13 6.32 15.71
C ASP A 188 -0.15 5.87 14.23
N CYS A 189 -1.32 5.94 13.57
CA CYS A 189 -1.52 5.42 12.21
C CYS A 189 -1.91 6.53 11.21
N CYS A 190 -1.11 7.59 11.08
CA CYS A 190 -1.42 8.73 10.21
C CYS A 190 -0.15 9.40 9.66
N LEU A 191 -0.29 10.20 8.59
CA LEU A 191 0.81 11.02 8.07
C LEU A 191 1.07 12.27 8.93
N THR A 192 0.01 12.88 9.47
CA THR A 192 0.05 14.23 10.07
C THR A 192 -0.51 14.27 11.49
N ASP A 193 -1.75 13.81 11.68
CA ASP A 193 -2.46 13.88 12.95
C ASP A 193 -2.90 12.47 13.40
N ALA A 194 -2.23 11.93 14.42
CA ALA A 194 -2.51 10.60 14.96
C ALA A 194 -3.78 10.52 15.82
N THR A 195 -4.37 11.64 16.22
CA THR A 195 -5.61 11.62 17.02
C THR A 195 -6.83 11.30 16.17
N GLN A 196 -6.72 11.49 14.85
CA GLN A 196 -7.77 11.27 13.87
C GLN A 196 -7.18 10.75 12.54
N PRO A 197 -6.61 9.52 12.54
CA PRO A 197 -5.97 8.94 11.38
C PRO A 197 -6.84 8.96 10.12
N LEU A 198 -6.18 9.12 8.97
CA LEU A 198 -6.83 9.04 7.67
C LEU A 198 -7.37 7.63 7.42
N LEU A 199 -8.55 7.52 6.80
CA LEU A 199 -9.09 6.23 6.36
C LEU A 199 -8.07 5.45 5.49
N HIS A 200 -7.34 6.19 4.65
CA HIS A 200 -6.26 5.66 3.81
C HIS A 200 -5.14 4.95 4.59
N THR A 201 -4.69 5.52 5.71
CA THR A 201 -3.62 4.91 6.52
C THR A 201 -4.14 3.73 7.34
N ILE A 202 -5.39 3.77 7.78
CA ILE A 202 -6.08 2.62 8.38
C ILE A 202 -6.21 1.47 7.38
N ALA A 203 -6.59 1.77 6.13
CA ALA A 203 -6.70 0.77 5.07
C ALA A 203 -5.34 0.14 4.73
N TYR A 204 -4.24 0.90 4.77
CA TYR A 204 -2.90 0.34 4.68
C TYR A 204 -2.55 -0.60 5.83
N ALA A 205 -2.93 -0.26 7.06
CA ALA A 205 -2.72 -1.13 8.21
C ALA A 205 -3.40 -2.50 8.03
N MET A 206 -4.69 -2.48 7.63
CA MET A 206 -5.43 -3.71 7.33
C MET A 206 -4.78 -4.52 6.20
N GLN A 207 -4.40 -3.88 5.09
CA GLN A 207 -3.74 -4.57 3.97
C GLN A 207 -2.41 -5.21 4.37
N GLY A 208 -1.59 -4.53 5.17
CA GLY A 208 -0.33 -5.05 5.66
C GLY A 208 -0.53 -6.27 6.56
N LEU A 209 -1.46 -6.19 7.51
CA LEU A 209 -1.81 -7.29 8.41
C LEU A 209 -2.35 -8.51 7.65
N ILE A 210 -3.26 -8.31 6.68
CA ILE A 210 -3.77 -9.40 5.84
C ILE A 210 -2.63 -10.01 5.01
N GLY A 211 -1.82 -9.18 4.36
CA GLY A 211 -0.73 -9.63 3.50
C GLY A 211 0.30 -10.48 4.26
N ILE A 212 0.78 -9.98 5.39
CA ILE A 212 1.74 -10.69 6.25
C ILE A 212 1.08 -11.92 6.88
N GLY A 213 -0.19 -11.81 7.30
CA GLY A 213 -0.95 -12.93 7.85
C GLY A 213 -1.05 -14.11 6.89
N CYS A 214 -1.42 -13.85 5.62
CA CYS A 214 -1.44 -14.86 4.57
C CYS A 214 -0.04 -15.42 4.27
N LEU A 215 0.97 -14.56 4.19
CA LEU A 215 2.35 -14.95 3.89
C LEU A 215 2.94 -15.89 4.95
N THR A 216 2.54 -15.73 6.21
CA THR A 216 3.17 -16.36 7.38
C THR A 216 2.24 -17.30 8.16
N ASN A 217 1.03 -17.53 7.65
CA ASN A 217 -0.04 -18.29 8.31
C ASN A 217 -0.39 -17.79 9.72
N ARG A 218 -0.33 -16.47 9.94
CA ARG A 218 -0.67 -15.81 11.22
C ARG A 218 -2.11 -15.31 11.21
N GLU A 219 -3.03 -16.18 11.61
CA GLU A 219 -4.47 -15.89 11.66
C GLU A 219 -4.83 -14.73 12.58
N ASP A 220 -4.04 -14.48 13.63
CA ASP A 220 -4.22 -13.34 14.51
C ASP A 220 -4.04 -12.00 13.80
N PHE A 221 -3.12 -11.88 12.83
CA PHE A 221 -3.00 -10.68 11.99
C PHE A 221 -4.24 -10.46 11.14
N ILE A 222 -4.78 -11.54 10.56
CA ILE A 222 -6.02 -11.49 9.76
C ILE A 222 -7.19 -11.08 10.65
N ARG A 223 -7.32 -11.65 11.85
CA ARG A 223 -8.36 -11.27 12.83
C ARG A 223 -8.26 -9.81 13.27
N SER A 224 -7.06 -9.25 13.39
CA SER A 224 -6.89 -7.82 13.63
C SER A 224 -7.43 -6.97 12.48
N ALA A 225 -7.18 -7.34 11.23
CA ALA A 225 -7.77 -6.64 10.10
C ALA A 225 -9.31 -6.77 10.06
N VAL A 226 -9.85 -7.96 10.37
CA VAL A 226 -11.32 -8.19 10.47
C VAL A 226 -11.95 -7.24 11.50
N ARG A 227 -11.36 -7.10 12.69
CA ARG A 227 -11.87 -6.21 13.74
C ARG A 227 -12.03 -4.76 13.26
N THR A 228 -11.04 -4.23 12.55
CA THR A 228 -11.13 -2.88 11.97
C THR A 228 -12.14 -2.82 10.83
N ALA A 229 -12.20 -3.86 9.99
CA ALA A 229 -13.14 -3.93 8.88
C ALA A 229 -14.60 -3.96 9.38
N ASP A 230 -14.91 -4.71 10.43
CA ASP A 230 -16.24 -4.77 11.05
C ASP A 230 -16.65 -3.39 11.59
N SER A 231 -15.74 -2.70 12.30
CA SER A 231 -16.00 -1.35 12.81
C SER A 231 -16.21 -0.33 11.68
N LEU A 232 -15.51 -0.47 10.55
CA LEU A 232 -15.74 0.37 9.36
C LEU A 232 -17.10 0.12 8.72
N ILE A 233 -17.57 -1.14 8.68
CA ILE A 233 -18.92 -1.47 8.20
C ILE A 233 -19.97 -0.82 9.10
N MET A 234 -19.77 -0.82 10.42
CA MET A 234 -20.67 -0.15 11.35
C MET A 234 -20.66 1.38 11.24
N LEU A 235 -19.52 1.97 10.86
CA LEU A 235 -19.37 3.40 10.66
C LEU A 235 -19.96 3.89 9.32
N MET A 236 -19.95 3.02 8.30
CA MET A 236 -20.46 3.34 6.97
C MET A 236 -21.96 3.63 7.02
N ASP A 237 -22.39 4.72 6.40
CA ASP A 237 -23.81 5.04 6.32
C ASP A 237 -24.54 4.25 5.21
N ARG A 238 -25.84 4.51 5.06
CA ARG A 238 -26.69 3.81 4.08
C ARG A 238 -26.36 4.15 2.63
N GLU A 239 -25.65 5.26 2.40
CA GLU A 239 -25.20 5.70 1.08
C GLU A 239 -23.78 5.22 0.78
N GLY A 240 -23.16 4.46 1.68
CA GLY A 240 -21.80 3.94 1.50
C GLY A 240 -20.72 4.96 1.85
N PHE A 241 -21.07 6.07 2.50
CA PHE A 241 -20.10 7.08 2.92
C PHE A 241 -19.32 6.61 4.16
N ILE A 242 -18.00 6.77 4.09
CA ILE A 242 -17.08 6.59 5.22
C ILE A 242 -16.28 7.89 5.40
N PRO A 243 -16.29 8.49 6.60
CA PRO A 243 -15.50 9.68 6.91
C PRO A 243 -14.02 9.49 6.59
N GLY A 244 -13.40 10.51 6.00
CA GLY A 244 -11.99 10.47 5.61
C GLY A 244 -11.01 10.43 6.78
N ARG A 245 -11.46 10.72 8.00
CA ARG A 245 -10.71 10.63 9.26
C ARG A 245 -11.56 9.98 10.35
N ILE A 246 -10.89 9.15 11.18
CA ILE A 246 -11.55 8.33 12.20
C ILE A 246 -10.89 8.54 13.56
N GLY A 247 -11.69 8.94 14.55
CA GLY A 247 -11.24 9.19 15.93
C GLY A 247 -11.12 7.92 16.78
N PRO A 248 -10.56 8.02 18.00
CA PRO A 248 -10.27 6.87 18.87
C PRO A 248 -11.50 6.08 19.31
N ASP A 249 -12.67 6.72 19.36
CA ASP A 249 -13.96 6.07 19.64
C ASP A 249 -14.55 5.37 18.40
N PHE A 250 -13.79 5.30 17.30
CA PHE A 250 -14.20 4.78 15.99
C PHE A 250 -15.36 5.58 15.35
N ASN A 251 -15.37 6.90 15.55
CA ASN A 251 -16.32 7.82 14.94
C ASN A 251 -15.66 8.63 13.79
N GLY A 252 -16.48 9.16 12.88
CA GLY A 252 -16.02 10.14 11.90
C GLY A 252 -15.65 11.46 12.56
N THR A 253 -14.56 12.07 12.13
CA THR A 253 -14.14 13.40 12.62
C THR A 253 -14.22 14.50 11.55
N VAL A 254 -14.70 14.16 10.36
CA VAL A 254 -14.80 15.05 9.20
C VAL A 254 -15.98 14.67 8.30
N ASP A 255 -16.46 15.64 7.52
CA ASP A 255 -17.65 15.51 6.66
C ASP A 255 -17.29 15.23 5.18
N TRP A 256 -16.03 14.94 4.89
CA TRP A 256 -15.53 14.59 3.55
C TRP A 256 -15.02 13.14 3.52
N CYS A 257 -15.06 12.51 2.35
CA CYS A 257 -14.53 11.16 2.16
C CYS A 257 -13.10 11.19 1.59
N CYS A 258 -12.30 10.18 1.97
CA CYS A 258 -11.00 9.95 1.36
C CYS A 258 -11.14 8.90 0.25
N LEU A 259 -11.34 9.30 -1.00
CA LEU A 259 -11.62 8.39 -2.13
C LEU A 259 -10.61 7.24 -2.26
N THR A 260 -9.32 7.53 -2.06
CA THR A 260 -8.27 6.49 -2.07
C THR A 260 -8.42 5.52 -0.90
N GLY A 261 -8.72 6.02 0.30
CA GLY A 261 -9.03 5.19 1.47
C GLY A 261 -10.27 4.32 1.26
N THR A 262 -11.33 4.88 0.69
CA THR A 262 -12.56 4.17 0.33
C THR A 262 -12.29 3.02 -0.64
N ALA A 263 -11.57 3.28 -1.74
CA ALA A 263 -11.19 2.23 -2.70
C ALA A 263 -10.31 1.14 -2.08
N GLN A 264 -9.39 1.52 -1.19
CA GLN A 264 -8.55 0.55 -0.47
C GLN A 264 -9.32 -0.30 0.53
N THR A 265 -10.30 0.28 1.23
CA THR A 265 -11.21 -0.47 2.11
C THR A 265 -12.02 -1.48 1.32
N ALA A 266 -12.48 -1.12 0.12
CA ALA A 266 -13.14 -2.06 -0.79
C ALA A 266 -12.25 -3.27 -1.14
N ILE A 267 -10.96 -3.01 -1.43
CA ILE A 267 -9.95 -4.08 -1.66
C ILE A 267 -9.78 -4.96 -0.43
N VAL A 268 -9.75 -4.37 0.77
CA VAL A 268 -9.65 -5.11 2.04
C VAL A 268 -10.84 -6.04 2.21
N TRP A 269 -12.07 -5.55 2.06
CA TRP A 269 -13.28 -6.37 2.20
C TRP A 269 -13.34 -7.49 1.17
N GLY A 270 -13.05 -7.22 -0.10
CA GLY A 270 -12.97 -8.25 -1.13
C GLY A 270 -11.92 -9.32 -0.81
N ARG A 271 -10.76 -8.91 -0.27
CA ARG A 271 -9.71 -9.86 0.14
C ARG A 271 -10.13 -10.67 1.38
N LEU A 272 -10.72 -10.05 2.39
CA LEU A 272 -11.26 -10.77 3.55
C LEU A 272 -12.31 -11.79 3.12
N PHE A 273 -13.26 -11.42 2.25
CA PHE A 273 -14.24 -12.36 1.70
C PHE A 273 -13.56 -13.57 1.05
N SER A 274 -12.53 -13.36 0.22
CA SER A 274 -11.80 -14.48 -0.40
C SER A 274 -11.16 -15.45 0.61
N ILE A 275 -10.77 -14.97 1.79
CA ILE A 275 -10.07 -15.75 2.83
C ILE A 275 -11.06 -16.44 3.77
N ILE A 276 -12.08 -15.73 4.27
CA ILE A 276 -12.97 -16.22 5.33
C ILE A 276 -14.42 -16.47 4.89
N GLN A 277 -14.77 -16.14 3.64
CA GLN A 277 -16.07 -16.43 3.00
C GLN A 277 -17.30 -15.85 3.73
N THR A 278 -17.13 -14.79 4.52
CA THR A 278 -18.23 -14.11 5.22
C THR A 278 -18.95 -13.11 4.32
N LEU A 279 -20.25 -13.31 4.11
CA LEU A 279 -21.07 -12.50 3.18
C LEU A 279 -21.14 -11.00 3.53
N VAL A 280 -20.98 -10.63 4.80
CA VAL A 280 -21.02 -9.23 5.26
C VAL A 280 -20.03 -8.34 4.51
N PHE A 281 -18.87 -8.87 4.10
CA PHE A 281 -17.88 -8.11 3.34
C PHE A 281 -18.28 -7.91 1.87
N VAL A 282 -19.07 -8.80 1.30
CA VAL A 282 -19.64 -8.63 -0.05
C VAL A 282 -20.71 -7.56 -0.02
N GLU A 283 -21.62 -7.63 0.97
CA GLU A 283 -22.66 -6.62 1.16
C GLU A 283 -22.05 -5.23 1.35
N ALA A 284 -21.07 -5.11 2.26
CA ALA A 284 -20.36 -3.86 2.48
C ALA A 284 -19.67 -3.34 1.22
N PHE A 285 -19.00 -4.21 0.44
CA PHE A 285 -18.38 -3.84 -0.82
C PHE A 285 -19.40 -3.27 -1.84
N LEU A 286 -20.59 -3.88 -1.91
CA LEU A 286 -21.67 -3.43 -2.80
C LEU A 286 -22.27 -2.11 -2.34
N ASP A 287 -22.46 -1.93 -1.03
CA ASP A 287 -23.00 -0.70 -0.45
C ASP A 287 -22.04 0.49 -0.61
N LEU A 288 -20.72 0.27 -0.52
CA LEU A 288 -19.71 1.28 -0.81
C LEU A 288 -19.80 1.82 -2.25
N GLY A 289 -20.19 0.95 -3.20
CA GLY A 289 -20.44 1.31 -4.59
C GLY A 289 -21.72 2.13 -4.82
N ARG A 290 -22.59 2.27 -3.81
CA ARG A 290 -23.79 3.13 -3.85
C ARG A 290 -23.50 4.57 -3.49
N SER A 291 -22.27 4.90 -3.08
CA SER A 291 -21.83 6.27 -2.88
C SER A 291 -21.87 7.01 -4.22
N GLY A 292 -23.05 7.54 -4.53
CA GLY A 292 -23.20 8.59 -5.51
C GLY A 292 -22.36 9.73 -4.99
N VAL A 293 -21.23 10.00 -5.64
CA VAL A 293 -20.50 11.24 -5.44
C VAL A 293 -21.43 12.36 -5.87
N THR A 294 -22.22 12.89 -4.94
CA THR A 294 -22.80 14.22 -5.06
C THR A 294 -21.63 15.19 -5.00
N MET A 295 -21.04 15.47 -6.16
CA MET A 295 -20.30 16.71 -6.34
C MET A 295 -21.33 17.84 -6.39
N ASP A 296 -21.81 18.24 -5.22
CA ASP A 296 -22.57 19.48 -5.07
C ASP A 296 -21.57 20.63 -4.88
N GLY A 297 -21.50 21.53 -5.88
CA GLY A 297 -20.96 22.89 -5.77
C GLY A 297 -19.59 23.13 -6.38
#